data_AF-A0A7Y2L960-F1
#
_entry.id   AF-A0A7Y2L960-F1
#
_cell.length_a   1.000
_cell.length_b   1.000
_cell.length_c   1.000
_cell.angle_alpha   90.00
_cell.angle_beta   90.00
_cell.angle_gamma   90.00
#
_symmetry.space_group_name_H-M   'P 1'
#
loop_
_entity.id
_entity.type
_entity.pdbx_description
1 polymer ?
#
loop_
_entity_poly.entity_id
_entity_poly.type
_entity_poly.pdbx_seq_one_letter_code
_entity_poly.pdbx_strand_id
1 'polypeptide(L)' 'MERQELGSRLLYEGLAGYDVLELQMILQSLGYDPGPIDGIFGPRTKKAVMKFQRDNGLKVDGIVGPETMKAIRMLVP' A
#
# COMPACT_ATOMS: atom_id res chain seq x y z
N MET A 1 -18.45 5.63 11.34
CA MET A 1 -17.56 4.60 10.74
C MET A 1 -16.16 4.96 11.15
N GLU A 2 -15.46 4.05 11.81
CA GLU A 2 -14.13 4.29 12.38
C GLU A 2 -13.10 4.39 11.25
N ARG A 3 -12.24 5.42 11.30
CA ARG A 3 -11.17 5.60 10.33
C ARG A 3 -10.10 4.56 10.63
N GLN A 4 -9.96 3.57 9.76
CA GLN A 4 -8.89 2.58 9.87
C GLN A 4 -7.57 3.27 9.50
N GLU A 5 -6.60 3.19 10.40
CA GLU A 5 -5.26 3.76 10.21
C GLU A 5 -4.39 2.80 9.39
N LEU A 6 -3.52 3.34 8.54
CA LEU A 6 -2.61 2.54 7.74
C LEU A 6 -1.69 1.66 8.62
N GLY A 7 -1.77 0.35 8.40
CA GLY A 7 -1.03 -0.67 9.15
C GLY A 7 -1.78 -1.26 10.34
N SER A 8 -3.02 -0.83 10.62
CA SER A 8 -3.89 -1.46 11.64
C SER A 8 -4.44 -2.82 11.20
N ARG A 9 -4.41 -3.12 9.90
CA ARG A 9 -4.83 -4.40 9.29
C ARG A 9 -4.04 -4.70 8.02
N LEU A 10 -4.21 -5.90 7.48
CA LEU A 10 -3.71 -6.26 6.16
C LEU A 10 -4.49 -5.52 5.06
N LEU A 11 -3.78 -4.98 4.06
CA LEU A 11 -4.40 -4.45 2.85
C LEU A 11 -4.10 -5.37 1.66
N TYR A 12 -5.12 -5.65 0.87
CA TYR A 12 -5.07 -6.50 -0.31
C TYR A 12 -6.20 -6.12 -1.27
N GLU A 13 -6.13 -6.66 -2.49
CA GLU A 13 -7.07 -6.38 -3.57
C GLU A 13 -8.53 -6.62 -3.16
N GLY A 14 -9.40 -5.66 -3.49
CA GLY A 14 -10.82 -5.66 -3.14
C GLY A 14 -11.17 -4.90 -1.87
N LEU A 15 -10.18 -4.50 -1.06
CA LEU A 15 -10.41 -3.64 0.10
C LEU A 15 -10.58 -2.18 -0.31
N ALA A 16 -11.32 -1.43 0.51
CA ALA A 16 -11.44 0.01 0.40
C ALA A 16 -11.34 0.65 1.80
N GLY A 17 -10.99 1.93 1.85
CA GLY A 17 -10.90 2.69 3.09
C GLY A 17 -9.89 3.83 3.06
N TYR A 18 -9.85 4.58 4.16
CA TYR A 18 -8.88 5.68 4.34
C TYR A 18 -7.43 5.20 4.38
N ASP A 19 -7.19 4.00 4.93
CA ASP A 19 -5.89 3.33 4.92
C ASP A 19 -5.43 2.97 3.50
N VAL A 20 -6.34 2.56 2.62
CA VAL A 20 -6.04 2.34 1.21
C VAL A 20 -5.72 3.66 0.50
N LEU A 21 -6.48 4.72 0.79
CA LEU A 21 -6.23 6.05 0.22
C LEU A 21 -4.83 6.55 0.61
N GLU A 22 -4.47 6.40 1.88
CA GLU A 22 -3.16 6.76 2.42
C GLU A 22 -2.04 5.92 1.78
N LEU A 23 -2.25 4.60 1.64
CA LEU A 23 -1.31 3.72 0.94
C LEU A 23 -1.08 4.18 -0.51
N GLN A 24 -2.14 4.53 -1.24
CA GLN A 24 -2.03 5.00 -2.63
C GLN A 24 -1.22 6.32 -2.70
N MET A 25 -1.48 7.27 -1.80
CA MET A 25 -0.70 8.52 -1.72
C MET A 25 0.79 8.24 -1.45
N ILE A 26 1.10 7.33 -0.54
CA ILE A 26 2.48 6.94 -0.22
C ILE A 26 3.16 6.24 -1.39
N LEU A 27 2.49 5.28 -2.04
CA LEU A 27 3.06 4.60 -3.21
C LEU A 27 3.37 5.61 -4.31
N GLN A 28 2.47 6.57 -4.55
CA GLN A 28 2.71 7.65 -5.51
C GLN A 28 3.89 8.54 -5.13
N SER A 29 4.01 8.95 -3.85
CA SER A 29 5.12 9.79 -3.40
C SER A 29 6.48 9.08 -3.48
N LEU A 30 6.49 7.75 -3.33
CA LEU A 30 7.66 6.90 -3.51
C LEU A 30 7.95 6.56 -4.98
N GLY A 31 7.19 7.11 -5.94
CA GLY A 31 7.43 6.95 -7.39
C GLY A 31 6.82 5.68 -8.01
N TYR A 32 5.91 5.01 -7.31
CA TYR A 32 5.12 3.90 -7.86
C TYR A 32 3.78 4.42 -8.39
N ASP A 33 3.19 3.74 -9.37
CA ASP A 33 1.89 4.10 -9.93
C ASP A 33 0.78 3.20 -9.38
N PRO A 34 0.06 3.60 -8.30
CA PRO A 34 -1.02 2.82 -7.73
C PRO A 34 -2.33 2.93 -8.53
N GLY A 35 -2.36 3.73 -9.58
CA GLY A 35 -3.59 4.17 -10.24
C GLY A 35 -4.27 5.35 -9.54
N PRO A 36 -5.60 5.46 -9.64
CA PRO A 36 -6.35 6.51 -8.95
C PRO A 36 -6.13 6.47 -7.44
N ILE A 37 -6.09 7.66 -6.82
CA ILE A 37 -6.05 7.82 -5.36
C ILE A 37 -7.50 7.98 -4.90
N ASP A 38 -8.23 6.87 -4.88
CA ASP A 38 -9.68 6.79 -4.65
C ASP A 38 -10.04 5.98 -3.39
N GLY A 39 -9.04 5.43 -2.70
CA GLY A 39 -9.24 4.59 -1.53
C GLY A 39 -9.73 3.19 -1.86
N ILE A 40 -9.61 2.73 -3.11
CA ILE A 40 -9.98 1.38 -3.56
C ILE A 40 -8.72 0.61 -3.96
N PHE A 41 -8.49 -0.53 -3.31
CA PHE A 41 -7.33 -1.37 -3.58
C PHE A 41 -7.61 -2.22 -4.83
N GLY A 42 -7.41 -1.62 -5.99
CA GLY A 42 -7.60 -2.27 -7.28
C GLY A 42 -6.35 -2.97 -7.83
N PRO A 43 -6.45 -3.54 -9.05
CA PRO A 43 -5.33 -4.24 -9.70
C PRO A 43 -4.07 -3.37 -9.89
N ARG A 44 -4.23 -2.05 -10.11
CA ARG A 44 -3.09 -1.13 -10.23
C ARG A 44 -2.39 -0.91 -8.88
N THR A 45 -3.14 -0.74 -7.80
CA THR A 45 -2.59 -0.63 -6.44
C THR A 45 -1.83 -1.91 -6.07
N LYS A 46 -2.38 -3.09 -6.38
CA LYS A 46 -1.68 -4.37 -6.19
C LYS A 46 -0.36 -4.44 -6.95
N LYS A 47 -0.35 -4.06 -8.23
CA LYS A 47 0.88 -4.02 -9.05
C LYS A 47 1.92 -3.06 -8.46
N ALA A 48 1.51 -1.89 -7.98
CA ALA A 48 2.39 -0.94 -7.30
C ALA A 48 2.98 -1.52 -6.01
N VAL A 49 2.16 -2.16 -5.17
CA VAL A 49 2.64 -2.87 -3.96
C VAL A 49 3.64 -3.97 -4.32
N MET A 50 3.35 -4.79 -5.33
CA MET A 50 4.27 -5.85 -5.76
C MET A 50 5.60 -5.28 -6.29
N LYS A 51 5.57 -4.14 -6.99
CA LYS A 51 6.78 -3.45 -7.44
C LYS A 51 7.57 -2.90 -6.24
N PHE A 52 6.89 -2.25 -5.30
CA PHE A 52 7.50 -1.76 -4.05
C PHE A 52 8.15 -2.91 -3.28
N GLN A 53 7.45 -4.02 -3.09
CA GLN A 53 7.96 -5.21 -2.40
C GLN A 53 9.22 -5.74 -3.10
N ARG A 54 9.21 -5.85 -4.42
CA ARG A 54 10.36 -6.31 -5.22
C ARG A 54 11.57 -5.39 -5.04
N ASP A 55 11.36 -4.09 -5.17
CA ASP A 55 12.43 -3.09 -5.13
C ASP A 55 13.06 -2.98 -3.73
N ASN A 56 12.33 -3.40 -2.69
CA ASN A 56 12.79 -3.41 -1.29
C ASN A 56 13.16 -4.81 -0.76
N GLY A 57 13.28 -5.82 -1.63
CA GLY A 57 13.71 -7.16 -1.24
C GLY A 57 12.72 -7.91 -0.33
N LEU A 58 11.44 -7.55 -0.38
CA LEU A 58 10.37 -8.21 0.38
C LEU A 58 9.74 -9.36 -0.42
N LYS A 59 8.97 -10.21 0.27
CA LYS A 59 8.11 -11.20 -0.40
C LYS A 59 7.10 -10.48 -1.31
N VAL A 60 7.05 -10.87 -2.58
CA VAL A 60 6.21 -10.24 -3.60
C VAL A 60 4.85 -10.94 -3.71
N ASP A 61 3.95 -10.67 -2.78
CA ASP A 61 2.59 -11.22 -2.75
C ASP A 61 1.48 -10.18 -2.98
N GLY A 62 1.83 -8.89 -3.06
CA GLY A 62 0.89 -7.80 -3.27
C GLY A 62 0.01 -7.50 -2.05
N ILE A 63 0.34 -8.06 -0.89
CA ILE A 63 -0.36 -7.85 0.37
C ILE A 63 0.46 -6.91 1.24
N VAL A 64 -0.15 -5.83 1.72
CA VAL A 64 0.48 -4.91 2.66
C VAL A 64 0.30 -5.46 4.08
N GLY A 65 1.26 -6.28 4.50
CA GLY A 65 1.39 -6.77 5.88
C GLY A 65 2.47 -6.05 6.69
N PRO A 66 2.78 -6.52 7.91
CA PRO A 66 3.71 -5.86 8.84
C PRO A 66 5.08 -5.53 8.23
N GLU A 67 5.68 -6.44 7.45
CA GLU A 67 6.99 -6.20 6.81
C GLU A 67 6.93 -5.12 5.73
N THR A 68 5.86 -5.10 4.93
CA THR A 68 5.65 -4.04 3.93
C THR A 68 5.43 -2.70 4.61
N MET A 69 4.66 -2.67 5.70
CA MET A 69 4.44 -1.47 6.49
C MET A 69 5.70 -0.95 7.17
N LYS A 70 6.54 -1.84 7.70
CA LYS A 70 7.84 -1.48 8.26
C LYS A 70 8.73 -0.82 7.21
N ALA A 71 8.80 -1.38 6.01
CA ALA A 71 9.56 -0.79 4.90
C ALA A 71 9.02 0.59 4.50
N ILE A 72 7.70 0.75 4.39
CA ILE A 72 7.07 2.05 4.12
C ILE A 72 7.48 3.08 5.19
N ARG A 73 7.38 2.75 6.47
CA ARG A 73 7.72 3.65 7.58
C ARG A 73 9.20 4.04 7.64
N MET A 74 10.10 3.25 7.06
CA MET A 74 11.52 3.59 6.98
C MET A 74 11.85 4.53 5.82
N LEU A 75 10.98 4.59 4.79
CA LEU A 75 11.17 5.38 3.58
C LEU A 75 10.37 6.69 3.58
N VAL A 76 9.35 6.78 4.42
CA VAL A 76 8.55 7.98 4.64
C VAL A 76 8.96 8.58 5.99
N PRO A 77 9.48 9.83 6.03
CA PRO A 77 9.93 10.49 7.26
C PRO A 77 8.79 10.87 8.21
#